data_AF-A0A376RNW5-F1
#
_entry.id   AF-A0A376RNW5-F1
#
_cell.length_a   1.000
_cell.length_b   1.000
_cell.length_c   1.000
_cell.angle_alpha   90.00
_cell.angle_beta   90.00
_cell.angle_gamma   90.00
#
_symmetry.space_group_name_H-M   'P 1'
#
loop_
_entity.id
_entity.type
_entity.pdbx_description
1 polymer ?
#
loop_
_entity_poly.entity_id
_entity_poly.type
_entity_poly.pdbx_seq_one_letter_code
_entity_poly.pdbx_strand_id
1 'polypeptide(L)'
;MPYITGREPGLAGAILDEADIYCGIIADGLHVDYANIRNAKRLKGDKLCLVTDATAPAGANIEQFIFAGKQYTTVTDFVWMRTVR
;
A
#
# COMPACT_ATOMS: atom_id res chain seq x y z
N MET A 1 -1.38 -11.27 -4.65
CA MET A 1 -0.24 -11.28 -5.59
C MET A 1 0.84 -12.19 -5.03
N PRO A 2 1.63 -12.88 -5.88
CA PRO A 2 2.77 -13.66 -5.41
C PRO A 2 3.80 -12.73 -4.75
N TYR A 3 4.42 -13.21 -3.69
CA TYR A 3 5.57 -12.56 -3.06
C TYR A 3 6.82 -12.76 -3.92
N ILE A 4 7.82 -11.90 -3.74
CA ILE A 4 9.09 -12.01 -4.47
C ILE A 4 9.76 -13.33 -4.04
N THR A 5 10.07 -14.19 -4.99
CA THR A 5 10.86 -15.41 -4.76
C THR A 5 12.19 -15.34 -5.51
N GLY A 6 13.18 -16.13 -5.10
CA GLY A 6 14.53 -16.05 -5.66
C GLY A 6 14.63 -16.39 -7.15
N ARG A 7 13.73 -17.23 -7.69
CA ARG A 7 13.72 -17.60 -9.12
C ARG A 7 12.58 -16.98 -9.92
N GLU A 8 11.57 -16.45 -9.24
CA GLU A 8 10.44 -15.79 -9.88
C GLU A 8 10.08 -14.55 -9.06
N PRO A 9 10.70 -13.40 -9.35
CA PRO A 9 10.48 -12.16 -8.62
C PRO A 9 9.07 -11.57 -8.83
N GLY A 10 8.39 -11.99 -9.90
CA GLY A 10 7.05 -11.54 -10.26
C GLY A 10 6.96 -10.03 -10.51
N LEU A 11 5.74 -9.50 -10.41
CA LEU A 11 5.46 -8.09 -10.69
C LEU A 11 6.24 -7.14 -9.77
N ALA A 12 6.28 -7.43 -8.47
CA ALA A 12 6.98 -6.57 -7.52
C ALA A 12 8.49 -6.52 -7.80
N GLY A 13 9.11 -7.66 -8.12
CA GLY A 13 10.51 -7.70 -8.53
C GLY A 13 10.76 -6.95 -9.83
N ALA A 14 9.92 -7.15 -10.86
CA ALA A 14 10.05 -6.45 -12.13
C ALA A 14 9.94 -4.91 -12.00
N ILE A 15 9.01 -4.43 -11.17
CA ILE A 15 8.86 -2.98 -10.90
C ILE A 15 10.08 -2.41 -10.17
N LEU A 16 10.67 -3.18 -9.24
CA LEU A 16 11.84 -2.75 -8.48
C LEU A 16 13.13 -2.77 -9.31
N ASP A 17 13.22 -3.66 -10.31
CA ASP A 17 14.38 -3.83 -11.20
C ASP A 17 14.38 -2.82 -12.36
N GLU A 18 13.22 -2.53 -12.96
CA GLU A 18 13.11 -1.59 -14.07
C GLU A 18 13.22 -0.13 -13.59
N ALA A 19 14.28 0.59 -13.98
CA ALA A 19 14.58 1.92 -13.46
C ALA A 19 13.56 2.99 -13.91
N ASP A 20 12.98 2.87 -15.10
CA ASP A 20 12.17 3.93 -15.70
C ASP A 20 10.68 3.90 -15.29
N ILE A 21 10.25 2.86 -14.58
CA ILE A 21 8.86 2.75 -14.13
C ILE A 21 8.63 3.53 -12.84
N TYR A 22 7.61 4.39 -12.82
CA TYR A 22 7.10 4.99 -11.57
C TYR A 22 6.21 4.00 -10.83
N CYS A 23 6.32 3.97 -9.50
CA CYS A 23 5.42 3.17 -8.66
C CYS A 23 4.96 3.93 -7.42
N GLY A 24 3.71 3.68 -7.02
CA GLY A 24 3.14 4.18 -5.78
C GLY A 24 3.52 3.30 -4.60
N ILE A 25 3.75 3.89 -3.43
CA ILE A 25 3.90 3.17 -2.16
C ILE A 25 3.06 3.82 -1.06
N ILE A 26 2.32 2.99 -0.32
CA ILE A 26 1.55 3.40 0.86
C ILE A 26 2.48 3.32 2.07
N ALA A 27 2.76 4.47 2.69
CA ALA A 27 3.76 4.58 3.76
C ALA A 27 3.14 4.80 5.15
N ASP A 28 2.12 4.01 5.49
CA ASP A 28 1.45 4.04 6.80
C ASP A 28 2.06 3.05 7.84
N GLY A 29 2.98 2.19 7.40
CA GLY A 29 3.57 1.14 8.24
C GLY A 29 2.64 -0.06 8.51
N LEU A 30 1.45 -0.09 7.91
CA LEU A 30 0.47 -1.17 8.03
C LEU A 30 0.35 -1.95 6.71
N HIS A 31 0.31 -1.25 5.57
CA HIS A 31 0.27 -1.87 4.25
C HIS A 31 1.63 -2.47 3.86
N VAL A 32 2.72 -1.77 4.19
CA VAL A 32 4.08 -2.14 3.84
C VAL A 32 5.00 -1.90 5.03
N ASP A 33 5.79 -2.92 5.39
CA ASP A 33 6.82 -2.79 6.42
C ASP A 33 7.84 -1.69 6.05
N TYR A 34 8.25 -0.88 7.02
CA TYR A 34 9.18 0.23 6.78
C TYR A 34 10.54 -0.23 6.21
N ALA A 35 11.00 -1.46 6.47
CA ALA A 35 12.19 -2.00 5.84
C ALA A 35 12.01 -2.15 4.32
N ASN A 36 10.83 -2.60 3.87
CA ASN A 36 10.53 -2.71 2.45
C ASN A 36 10.38 -1.34 1.79
N ILE A 37 9.82 -0.35 2.49
CA ILE A 37 9.76 1.04 1.99
C ILE A 37 11.17 1.60 1.78
N ARG A 38 12.08 1.39 2.75
CA ARG A 38 13.48 1.82 2.61
C ARG A 38 14.18 1.11 1.45
N ASN A 39 13.89 -0.16 1.21
CA ASN A 39 14.45 -0.90 0.07
C ASN A 39 13.93 -0.36 -1.26
N ALA A 40 12.61 -0.16 -1.38
CA ALA A 40 11.99 0.41 -2.56
C ALA A 40 12.55 1.81 -2.86
N LYS A 41 12.75 2.66 -1.84
CA LYS A 41 13.29 4.01 -2.03
C LYS A 41 14.73 4.01 -2.56
N ARG A 42 15.55 3.06 -2.13
CA ARG A 42 16.92 2.90 -2.63
C ARG A 42 16.97 2.42 -4.08
N LEU A 43 16.07 1.52 -4.47
CA LEU A 43 16.03 0.96 -5.82
C LEU A 43 15.39 1.94 -6.82
N LYS A 44 14.30 2.60 -6.44
CA LYS A 44 13.50 3.44 -7.34
C LYS A 44 13.90 4.92 -7.34
N GLY A 45 14.63 5.40 -6.33
CA GLY A 45 15.07 6.79 -6.27
C GLY A 45 13.93 7.80 -6.36
N ASP A 46 13.95 8.62 -7.40
CA ASP A 46 12.94 9.65 -7.71
C ASP A 46 11.64 9.08 -8.31
N LYS A 47 11.63 7.80 -8.71
CA LYS A 47 10.49 7.11 -9.32
C LYS A 47 9.52 6.48 -8.29
N LEU A 48 9.80 6.65 -6.99
CA LEU A 48 8.91 6.19 -5.92
C LEU A 48 7.97 7.32 -5.48
N CYS A 49 6.69 7.17 -5.79
CA CYS A 49 5.65 8.13 -5.46
C CYS A 49 4.95 7.74 -4.15
N LEU A 50 4.84 8.68 -3.21
CA LEU A 50 4.05 8.49 -2.01
C LEU A 50 2.56 8.59 -2.35
N VAL A 51 1.79 7.57 -1.96
CA VAL A 51 0.34 7.55 -2.13
C VAL A 51 -0.33 7.17 -0.80
N THR A 52 -1.57 7.62 -0.61
CA THR A 52 -2.31 7.33 0.63
C THR A 52 -3.17 6.07 0.53
N ASP A 53 -3.72 5.79 -0.67
CA ASP A 53 -4.82 4.82 -0.86
C ASP A 53 -5.96 5.01 0.16
N ALA A 54 -6.21 6.28 0.50
CA ALA A 54 -7.19 6.67 1.50
C ALA A 54 -8.62 6.38 1.03
N THR A 55 -9.49 6.04 1.98
CA THR A 55 -10.94 5.94 1.74
C THR A 55 -11.73 6.89 2.63
N ALA A 56 -13.06 6.78 2.61
CA ALA A 56 -13.99 7.72 3.25
C ALA A 56 -13.64 8.16 4.70
N PRO A 57 -13.04 7.32 5.57
CA PRO A 57 -12.67 7.75 6.92
C PRO A 57 -11.45 8.67 7.00
N ALA A 58 -10.66 8.81 5.93
CA ALA A 58 -9.49 9.67 5.96
C ALA A 58 -9.90 11.14 6.18
N GLY A 59 -9.48 11.71 7.31
CA GLY A 59 -9.85 13.08 7.68
C GLY A 59 -11.31 13.26 8.12
N ALA A 60 -12.04 12.17 8.37
CA ALA A 60 -13.41 12.19 8.87
C ALA A 60 -13.54 11.33 10.13
N ASN A 61 -14.43 11.72 11.04
CA ASN A 61 -14.76 10.91 12.22
C ASN A 61 -15.96 10.01 11.94
N ILE A 62 -15.77 8.99 11.09
CA ILE A 62 -16.80 8.01 10.74
C ILE A 62 -16.34 6.61 11.16
N GLU A 63 -17.21 5.88 11.83
CA GLU A 63 -16.88 4.53 12.33
C GLU A 63 -17.06 3.46 11.26
N GLN A 64 -17.96 3.67 10.31
CA GLN A 64 -18.33 2.68 9.31
C GLN A 64 -18.62 3.31 7.95
N PHE A 65 -18.29 2.57 6.89
CA PHE A 65 -18.58 2.98 5.52
C PHE A 65 -18.75 1.77 4.61
N ILE A 66 -19.40 1.97 3.47
CA ILE A 66 -19.53 0.95 2.43
C ILE A 66 -18.43 1.17 1.39
N PHE A 67 -17.70 0.12 1.08
CA PHE A 67 -16.72 0.10 0.00
C PHE A 67 -16.88 -1.17 -0.82
N ALA A 68 -16.93 -1.05 -2.16
CA ALA A 68 -17.14 -2.18 -3.08
C ALA A 68 -18.28 -3.14 -2.66
N GLY A 69 -19.40 -2.58 -2.15
CA GLY A 69 -20.58 -3.35 -1.72
C GLY A 69 -20.44 -4.09 -0.39
N LYS A 70 -19.38 -3.85 0.38
CA LYS A 70 -19.14 -4.43 1.71
C LYS A 70 -19.03 -3.34 2.76
N GLN A 71 -19.46 -3.64 3.99
CA GLN A 71 -19.35 -2.74 5.13
C GLN A 71 -18.01 -2.93 5.84
N TYR A 72 -17.34 -1.82 6.09
CA TYR A 72 -16.04 -1.77 6.76
C TYR A 72 -16.12 -0.86 7.98
N THR A 73 -15.40 -1.25 9.04
CA THR A 73 -15.21 -0.44 10.23
C THR A 73 -13.86 0.24 10.19
N THR A 74 -13.86 1.53 10.50
CA THR A 74 -12.65 2.35 10.67
C THR A 74 -11.92 1.90 11.93
N VAL A 75 -10.63 1.64 11.81
CA VAL A 75 -9.78 1.08 12.88
C VAL A 75 -8.60 1.99 13.22
N THR A 76 -8.24 2.92 12.34
CA THR A 76 -7.15 3.91 12.50
C THR A 76 -7.40 5.15 11.63
N ASP A 77 -6.78 6.27 11.99
CA ASP A 77 -6.86 7.57 11.26
C ASP A 77 -6.28 7.51 9.83
N PHE A 78 -5.35 6.57 9.60
CA PHE A 78 -4.94 6.12 8.27
C PHE A 78 -5.70 4.85 7.93
N VAL A 79 -6.44 4.86 6.84
CA VAL A 79 -7.47 3.85 6.54
C VAL A 79 -6.85 2.46 6.43
N TRP A 80 -7.13 1.61 7.40
CA TRP A 80 -7.08 0.16 7.26
C TRP A 80 -8.51 -0.39 7.30
N MET A 81 -8.83 -1.34 6.41
CA MET A 81 -10.16 -1.91 6.28
C MET A 81 -10.25 -3.24 7.02
N ARG A 82 -11.04 -3.32 8.08
CA ARG A 82 -11.44 -4.61 8.67
C ARG A 82 -12.88 -4.91 8.28
N THR A 83 -13.09 -6.04 7.59
CA THR A 83 -14.43 -6.53 7.29
C THR A 83 -15.18 -6.82 8.59
N VAL A 84 -16.37 -6.24 8.73
CA VAL A 84 -17.31 -6.59 9.80
C VAL A 84 -17.85 -7.98 9.49
N ARG A 85 -17.68 -8.92 10.43
CA ARG A 85 -18.34 -10.24 10.35
C ARG A 85 -19.74 -10.14 10.92
#